data_AF-A0A8T9PZC9-F1
#
_entry.id   AF-A0A8T9PZC9-F1
#
_cell.length_a   1.000
_cell.length_b   1.000
_cell.length_c   1.000
_cell.angle_alpha   90.00
_cell.angle_beta   90.00
_cell.angle_gamma   90.00
#
_symmetry.space_group_name_H-M   'P 1'
#
loop_
_entity.id
_entity.type
_entity.pdbx_description
1 polymer ?
#
loop_
_entity_poly.entity_id
_entity_poly.type
_entity_poly.pdbx_seq_one_letter_code
_entity_poly.pdbx_strand_id
1 'polypeptide(L)' 'MDSPFVMQQRYPAPIEQVWEALTNENSMWAWYFPQLKRFEPVVSFAFEFAADGEKQVPTGLYFSWSYRLRLRKRAVPR' A
#
# COMPACT_ATOMS: atom_id res chain seq x y z
N MET A 1 -18.81 6.24 -6.53
CA MET A 1 -18.67 7.60 -5.99
C MET A 1 -18.02 7.41 -4.64
N ASP A 2 -16.70 7.56 -4.60
CA ASP A 2 -15.93 7.39 -3.36
C ASP A 2 -16.06 8.68 -2.55
N SER A 3 -16.79 8.61 -1.44
CA SER A 3 -16.88 9.72 -0.49
C SER A 3 -15.53 9.94 0.17
N PRO A 4 -15.08 11.20 0.36
CA PRO A 4 -13.80 11.47 1.02
C PRO A 4 -13.86 10.98 2.47
N PHE A 5 -12.82 10.27 2.89
CA PHE A 5 -12.62 9.93 4.29
C PHE A 5 -12.06 11.16 5.02
N VAL A 6 -12.82 11.70 5.97
CA VAL A 6 -12.45 12.89 6.75
C VAL A 6 -12.40 12.51 8.22
N MET A 7 -11.28 12.78 8.89
CA MET A 7 -11.08 12.59 10.32
C MET A 7 -10.66 13.90 10.99
N GLN A 8 -11.10 14.12 12.22
CA GLN A 8 -10.68 15.24 13.05
C GLN A 8 -10.24 14.72 14.41
N GLN A 9 -9.14 15.26 14.94
CA GLN A 9 -8.61 14.89 16.24
C GLN A 9 -8.10 16.14 16.97
N ARG A 10 -8.36 16.20 18.28
CA ARG A 10 -7.91 17.31 19.14
C ARG A 10 -6.77 16.82 20.03
N TYR A 11 -5.67 17.56 20.03
CA TYR A 11 -4.51 17.29 20.87
C TYR A 11 -4.31 18.42 21.88
N PRO A 12 -3.98 18.12 23.15
CA PRO A 12 -3.62 19.11 24.15
C PRO A 12 -2.13 19.51 24.00
N ALA A 13 -1.74 19.94 22.80
CA ALA A 13 -0.38 20.33 22.47
C ALA A 13 -0.36 21.63 21.65
N PRO A 14 0.71 22.43 21.73
CA PRO A 14 0.91 23.58 20.84
C PRO A 14 0.94 23.15 19.38
N ILE A 15 0.55 24.06 18.48
CA ILE A 15 0.48 23.77 17.04
C ILE A 15 1.86 23.46 16.46
N GLU A 16 2.90 24.07 16.99
CA GLU A 16 4.29 23.88 16.59
C GLU A 16 4.75 22.45 16.88
N GLN A 17 4.35 21.89 18.03
CA GLN A 17 4.70 20.53 18.42
C GLN A 17 3.96 19.50 17.57
N VAL A 18 2.70 19.77 17.25
CA VAL A 18 1.92 18.92 16.33
C VAL A 18 2.55 18.95 14.93
N TRP A 19 2.94 20.13 14.45
CA TRP A 19 3.60 20.27 13.16
C TRP A 19 4.93 19.51 13.12
N GLU A 20 5.76 19.67 14.15
CA GLU A 20 7.03 18.95 14.26
C GLU A 20 6.82 17.43 14.25
N ALA A 21 5.81 16.91 14.97
CA ALA A 21 5.49 15.49 14.96
C ALA A 21 5.10 14.96 13.57
N LEU A 22 4.57 15.82 12.70
CA LEU A 22 4.16 15.49 11.33
C LEU A 22 5.27 15.68 10.30
N THR A 23 6.25 16.54 10.56
CA THR A 23 7.29 16.90 9.56
C THR A 23 8.71 16.44 9.91
N ASN A 24 9.01 16.23 11.19
CA ASN A 24 10.33 15.80 11.65
C ASN A 24 10.40 14.27 11.58
N GLU A 25 11.29 13.76 10.74
CA GLU A 25 11.51 12.32 10.55
C GLU A 25 11.74 11.60 11.87
N ASN A 26 12.57 12.15 12.77
CA ASN A 26 12.86 11.55 14.08
C ASN A 26 11.61 11.44 14.96
N SER A 27 10.75 12.46 14.93
CA SER A 27 9.49 12.48 15.68
C SER A 27 8.45 11.52 15.09
N MET A 28 8.49 11.30 13.78
CA MET A 28 7.59 10.39 13.09
C MET A 28 7.82 8.92 13.46
N TRP A 29 9.05 8.50 13.81
CA TRP A 29 9.33 7.13 14.23
C TRP A 29 8.48 6.64 15.42
N ALA A 30 7.96 7.57 16.24
CA ALA A 30 7.13 7.22 17.39
C ALA A 30 5.70 6.75 17.01
N TRP A 31 5.21 7.08 15.81
CA TRP A 31 3.81 6.84 15.43
C TRP A 31 3.60 6.42 13.96
N TYR A 32 4.56 6.71 13.09
CA TYR A 32 4.48 6.42 11.66
C TYR A 32 5.12 5.07 11.30
N PHE A 33 4.80 4.55 10.11
CA PHE A 33 5.18 3.21 9.69
C PHE A 33 6.71 3.03 9.64
N PRO A 34 7.27 1.94 10.22
CA PRO A 34 8.70 1.65 10.17
C PRO A 34 9.28 1.46 8.76
N GLN A 35 8.42 1.26 7.76
CA GLN A 35 8.79 1.03 6.36
C GLN A 35 9.13 2.32 5.60
N LEU A 36 8.89 3.50 6.19
CA LEU A 36 9.24 4.78 5.57
C LEU A 36 10.76 4.93 5.57
N LYS A 37 11.37 4.94 4.37
CA LYS A 37 12.83 5.04 4.23
C LYS A 37 13.38 6.44 4.44
N ARG A 38 12.61 7.46 4.03
CA ARG A 38 12.97 8.88 4.11
C ARG A 38 11.74 9.74 3.89
N PHE A 39 11.65 10.83 4.62
CA PHE A 39 10.61 11.84 4.41
C PHE A 39 11.18 13.25 4.53
N GLU A 40 10.78 14.12 3.61
CA GLU A 40 11.10 15.54 3.66
C GLU A 40 9.85 16.38 3.35
N PRO A 41 9.54 17.41 4.14
CA PRO A 41 8.39 18.29 3.93
C PRO A 41 8.69 19.33 2.83
N VAL A 42 9.12 18.88 1.65
CA VAL A 42 9.46 19.71 0.50
C VAL A 42 8.42 19.50 -0.60
N VAL A 43 7.98 20.60 -1.22
CA VAL A 43 7.08 20.54 -2.37
C VAL A 43 7.73 19.70 -3.47
N SER A 44 7.01 18.70 -3.98
CA SER A 44 7.47 17.73 -4.98
C SER A 44 8.43 16.63 -4.49
N PHE A 45 8.58 16.44 -3.17
CA PHE A 45 9.24 15.24 -2.65
C PHE A 45 8.38 14.00 -2.92
N ALA A 46 8.98 12.99 -3.57
CA ALA A 46 8.37 11.68 -3.76
C ALA A 46 8.87 10.74 -2.66
N PHE A 47 7.94 10.15 -1.90
CA PHE A 47 8.24 9.11 -0.94
C PHE A 47 7.84 7.74 -1.49
N GLU A 48 8.54 6.70 -1.05
CA GLU A 48 8.25 5.31 -1.38
C GLU A 48 7.94 4.54 -0.11
N PHE A 49 6.85 3.76 -0.15
CA PHE A 49 6.50 2.82 0.91
C PHE A 49 6.72 1.39 0.41
N ALA A 50 7.47 0.60 1.16
CA ALA A 50 7.55 -0.83 0.91
C ALA A 50 6.33 -1.49 1.55
N ALA A 51 5.31 -1.83 0.77
CA ALA A 51 4.17 -2.56 1.31
C ALA A 51 4.62 -3.99 1.70
N ASP A 52 4.51 -4.34 2.98
CA ASP A 52 4.81 -5.69 3.53
C ASP A 52 3.90 -6.82 2.97
N GLY A 53 3.11 -6.55 1.92
CA GLY A 53 2.13 -7.45 1.34
C GLY A 53 2.46 -8.02 -0.03
N GLU A 54 3.52 -7.56 -0.71
CA GLU A 54 3.95 -8.20 -1.97
C GLU A 54 4.71 -9.48 -1.65
N LYS A 55 3.96 -10.59 -1.55
CA LYS A 55 4.52 -11.89 -1.90
C LYS A 55 5.15 -11.70 -3.28
N GLN A 56 6.48 -11.75 -3.34
CA GLN A 56 7.21 -11.90 -4.58
C GLN A 56 6.63 -13.15 -5.26
N VAL A 57 5.67 -12.96 -6.16
CA VAL A 57 5.33 -13.99 -7.13
C VAL A 57 6.57 -14.09 -8.00
N PRO A 58 7.27 -15.24 -8.01
CA PRO A 58 8.47 -15.34 -8.80
C PRO A 58 8.10 -15.08 -10.26
N THR A 59 8.72 -14.05 -10.82
CA THR A 59 8.68 -13.67 -12.24
C THR A 59 9.22 -14.83 -13.05
N GLY A 60 8.37 -15.82 -13.30
CA GLY A 60 8.77 -17.11 -13.87
C GLY A 60 7.68 -18.17 -13.99
N LEU A 61 6.44 -17.91 -13.55
CA LEU A 61 5.30 -18.82 -13.77
C LEU A 61 4.05 -18.06 -14.22
N TYR A 62 4.20 -17.16 -15.19
CA TYR A 62 3.13 -16.84 -16.12
C TYR A 62 3.49 -17.52 -17.43
N PHE A 63 2.82 -18.62 -17.75
CA PHE A 63 2.57 -19.19 -19.10
C PHE A 63 2.31 -20.72 -19.01
N SER A 64 1.16 -21.10 -18.43
CA SER A 64 0.35 -22.24 -18.91
C SER A 64 -1.03 -22.22 -18.23
N TRP A 65 -1.88 -21.27 -18.65
CA TRP A 65 -3.34 -21.34 -18.45
C TRP A 65 -4.08 -21.17 -19.78
N SER A 66 -3.42 -21.54 -20.88
CA SER A 66 -4.10 -21.84 -22.13
C SER A 66 -4.35 -23.35 -22.18
N TYR A 67 -5.60 -23.75 -22.49
CA TYR A 67 -6.02 -25.13 -22.81
C TYR A 67 -6.34 -26.09 -21.65
N ARG A 68 -7.33 -25.78 -20.81
CA ARG A 68 -8.23 -26.85 -20.31
C ARG A 68 -9.64 -26.39 -19.94
N LEU A 69 -10.25 -25.53 -20.76
CA LEU A 69 -11.69 -25.24 -20.65
C LEU A 69 -12.39 -25.33 -22.01
N ARG A 70 -12.24 -26.46 -22.70
CA ARG A 70 -13.17 -26.90 -23.74
C ARG A 70 -12.89 -28.36 -24.05
N LEU A 71 -13.72 -29.26 -23.53
CA LEU A 71 -14.16 -30.53 -24.13
C LEU A 71 -15.11 -31.24 -23.13
N ARG A 72 -16.24 -30.60 -22.80
CA ARG A 72 -17.47 -31.33 -22.48
C ARG A 72 -18.39 -31.26 -23.69
N LYS A 73 -18.15 -32.13 -24.66
CA LYS A 73 -19.14 -32.47 -25.69
C LYS A 73 -19.17 -33.99 -25.83
N ARG A 74 -20.30 -34.55 -25.41
CA ARG A 74 -20.89 -35.85 -25.77
C ARG A 74 -20.24 -37.11 -25.19
N ALA A 75 -20.79 -37.56 -24.07
CA ALA A 75 -21.01 -38.98 -23.84
C ALA A 75 -22.20 -39.43 -24.69
N VAL A 76 -21.98 -40.33 -25.65
CA VAL A 76 -22.89 -41.43 -26.05
C VAL A 76 -22.01 -42.54 -26.64
N PRO A 77 -22.01 -43.74 -26.06
CA PRO A 77 -21.94 -44.96 -26.86
C PRO A 77 -23.17 -45.84 -26.64
N ARG A 78 -23.40 -46.66 -27.66
CA ARG A 78 -24.58 -47.49 -27.96
C ARG A 78 -24.84 -48.59 -26.96
#